data_AF-D4HXK7-F1
#
_entry.id   AF-D4HXK7-F1
#
_cell.length_a   1.000
_cell.length_b   1.000
_cell.length_c   1.000
_cell.angle_alpha   90.00
_cell.angle_beta   90.00
_cell.angle_gamma   90.00
#
_symmetry.space_group_name_H-M   'P 1'
#
loop_
_entity.id
_entity.type
_entity.pdbx_description
1 polymer ?
#
loop_
_entity_poly.entity_id
_entity_poly.type
_entity_poly.pdbx_seq_one_letter_code
_entity_poly.pdbx_strand_id
1 'polypeptide(L)'
;MQLSPGLCYYPPTNLTLYDFSSMLAARNLTCLRNERALFSDLSFTVSPGDIVQLEGPNGVGKTSLLRILAGLSRAEQGQVLWRRQLIQHQRENYYASLLYLGHQPGIKALLTPFENLSFWHAQCSQDELWHALEQVDLPGFEELPVAQLSAGQQRRVALARLWLSQVPLWILDEPFTAIDQSGVEKLMARFVHHTQQGGAVILTTHQELPASVRNLRRISLSAGGD
;
A
#
# COMPACT_ATOMS: atom_id res chain seq x y z
N MET A 1 -11.90 -62.55 -28.65
CA MET A 1 -11.27 -62.15 -27.37
C MET A 1 -11.50 -60.66 -27.19
N GLN A 2 -12.14 -60.29 -26.08
CA GLN A 2 -12.34 -58.91 -25.63
C GLN A 2 -10.99 -58.17 -25.49
N LEU A 3 -10.99 -56.84 -25.66
CA LEU A 3 -10.74 -55.87 -24.58
C LEU A 3 -10.90 -54.43 -25.12
N SER A 4 -11.56 -53.61 -24.31
CA SER A 4 -11.97 -52.20 -24.50
C SER A 4 -10.80 -51.21 -24.25
N PRO A 5 -11.00 -49.87 -24.32
CA PRO A 5 -10.01 -48.88 -24.73
C PRO A 5 -9.03 -48.42 -23.64
N GLY A 6 -7.79 -48.11 -24.04
CA GLY A 6 -6.81 -47.43 -23.19
C GLY A 6 -7.09 -45.93 -23.12
N LEU A 7 -7.78 -45.50 -22.07
CA LEU A 7 -7.75 -44.12 -21.57
C LEU A 7 -6.30 -43.74 -21.22
N CYS A 8 -5.69 -42.84 -21.99
CA CYS A 8 -4.51 -42.12 -21.53
C CYS A 8 -4.96 -41.10 -20.48
N TYR A 9 -4.74 -41.45 -19.22
CA TYR A 9 -4.96 -40.58 -18.06
C TYR A 9 -3.89 -39.49 -18.06
N TYR A 10 -4.23 -38.28 -18.51
CA TYR A 10 -3.43 -37.10 -18.23
C TYR A 10 -3.81 -36.60 -16.83
N PRO A 11 -2.87 -36.54 -15.86
CA PRO A 11 -3.17 -35.89 -14.60
C PRO A 11 -3.43 -34.39 -14.86
N PRO A 12 -4.32 -33.73 -14.12
CA PRO A 12 -4.52 -32.30 -14.24
C PRO A 12 -3.29 -31.57 -13.69
N THR A 13 -2.38 -31.18 -14.58
CA THR A 13 -1.34 -30.19 -14.26
C THR A 13 -1.99 -28.81 -14.16
N ASN A 14 -2.71 -28.57 -13.07
CA ASN A 14 -2.96 -27.21 -12.57
C ASN A 14 -1.68 -26.70 -11.88
N LEU A 15 -0.61 -26.57 -12.66
CA LEU A 15 0.43 -25.59 -12.39
C LEU A 15 -0.01 -24.35 -13.14
N THR A 16 -0.79 -23.54 -12.42
CA THR A 16 -1.16 -22.16 -12.76
C THR A 16 -0.01 -21.49 -13.50
N LEU A 17 -0.35 -20.96 -14.67
CA LEU A 17 0.49 -20.07 -15.47
C LEU A 17 1.29 -19.18 -14.53
N TYR A 18 2.61 -19.37 -14.56
CA TYR A 18 3.56 -18.65 -13.73
C TYR A 18 3.23 -17.16 -13.75
N ASP A 19 2.93 -16.64 -12.56
CA ASP A 19 2.68 -15.24 -12.27
C ASP A 19 3.96 -14.42 -12.51
N PHE A 20 4.26 -14.15 -13.79
CA PHE A 20 5.39 -13.31 -14.24
C PHE A 20 5.11 -11.81 -14.07
N SER A 21 3.89 -11.45 -13.66
CA SER A 21 3.48 -10.06 -13.47
C SER A 21 3.39 -9.63 -11.99
N SER A 22 3.42 -10.55 -11.02
CA SER A 22 3.38 -10.16 -9.60
C SER A 22 4.61 -9.37 -9.16
N MET A 23 4.36 -8.15 -8.67
CA MET A 23 5.35 -7.25 -8.09
C MET A 23 5.56 -7.56 -6.60
N LEU A 24 4.47 -7.81 -5.86
CA LEU A 24 4.49 -8.20 -4.45
C LEU A 24 3.63 -9.46 -4.25
N ALA A 25 4.08 -10.38 -3.40
CA ALA A 25 3.30 -11.56 -3.02
C ALA A 25 3.34 -11.77 -1.50
N ALA A 26 2.17 -11.93 -0.90
CA ALA A 26 1.99 -12.47 0.44
C ALA A 26 1.67 -13.96 0.34
N ARG A 27 2.41 -14.81 1.05
CA ARG A 27 2.17 -16.27 1.06
C ARG A 27 1.98 -16.76 2.48
N ASN A 28 0.79 -17.33 2.74
CA ASN A 28 0.40 -17.96 4.00
C ASN A 28 0.67 -17.08 5.23
N LEU A 29 0.37 -15.79 5.13
CA LEU A 29 0.64 -14.86 6.23
C LEU A 29 -0.32 -15.13 7.39
N THR A 30 0.27 -15.32 8.56
CA THR A 30 -0.44 -15.37 9.86
C THR A 30 0.08 -14.25 10.75
N CYS A 31 -0.83 -13.50 11.38
CA CYS A 31 -0.48 -12.43 12.30
C CYS A 31 -1.19 -12.64 13.64
N LEU A 32 -0.40 -12.66 14.72
CA LEU A 32 -0.90 -12.73 16.09
C LEU A 32 -0.80 -11.36 16.78
N ARG A 33 -1.69 -11.11 17.73
CA ARG A 33 -1.58 -10.01 18.70
C ARG A 33 -2.07 -10.50 20.04
N ASN A 34 -1.21 -10.45 21.06
CA ASN A 34 -1.48 -10.99 22.39
C ASN A 34 -2.02 -12.42 22.31
N GLU A 35 -1.30 -13.29 21.58
CA GLU A 35 -1.63 -14.71 21.33
C GLU A 35 -2.91 -14.99 20.55
N ARG A 36 -3.72 -13.96 20.24
CA ARG A 36 -4.90 -14.08 19.38
C ARG A 36 -4.52 -13.89 17.92
N ALA A 37 -4.97 -14.79 17.05
CA ALA A 37 -4.87 -14.61 15.62
C ALA A 37 -5.73 -13.42 15.15
N LEU A 38 -5.08 -12.44 14.52
CA LEU A 38 -5.78 -11.36 13.82
C LEU A 38 -6.28 -11.87 12.46
N PHE A 39 -5.41 -12.61 11.75
CA PHE A 39 -5.72 -13.32 10.51
C PHE A 39 -4.72 -14.47 10.33
N SER A 40 -5.10 -15.48 9.56
CA SER A 40 -4.31 -16.69 9.27
C SER A 40 -4.38 -17.05 7.80
N ASP A 41 -3.35 -17.75 7.29
CA ASP A 41 -3.29 -18.34 5.95
C ASP A 41 -3.54 -17.38 4.78
N LEU A 42 -3.32 -16.08 5.00
CA LEU A 42 -3.62 -15.06 4.00
C LEU A 42 -2.58 -15.09 2.87
N SER A 43 -3.05 -15.37 1.65
CA SER A 43 -2.22 -15.41 0.45
C SER A 43 -2.84 -14.56 -0.65
N PHE A 44 -2.05 -13.67 -1.24
CA PHE A 44 -2.46 -12.85 -2.38
C PHE A 44 -1.24 -12.28 -3.10
N THR A 45 -1.46 -11.84 -4.34
CA THR A 45 -0.46 -11.14 -5.16
C THR A 45 -0.97 -9.78 -5.59
N VAL A 46 -0.03 -8.85 -5.76
CA VAL A 46 -0.23 -7.50 -6.27
C VAL A 46 0.62 -7.34 -7.52
N SER A 47 -0.01 -6.89 -8.59
CA SER A 47 0.63 -6.66 -9.89
C SER A 47 0.76 -5.15 -10.17
N PRO A 48 1.68 -4.74 -11.07
CA PRO A 48 1.65 -3.41 -11.67
C PRO A 48 0.23 -3.09 -12.18
N GLY A 49 -0.25 -1.87 -11.92
CA GLY A 49 -1.59 -1.45 -12.32
C GLY A 49 -2.68 -1.64 -11.26
N ASP A 50 -2.40 -2.42 -10.20
CA ASP A 50 -3.38 -2.72 -9.16
C ASP A 50 -3.58 -1.55 -8.17
N ILE A 51 -4.84 -1.27 -7.85
CA ILE A 51 -5.23 -0.58 -6.61
C ILE A 51 -5.89 -1.63 -5.72
N VAL A 52 -5.24 -1.99 -4.63
CA VAL A 52 -5.68 -3.03 -3.70
C VAL A 52 -6.22 -2.40 -2.43
N GLN A 53 -7.51 -2.58 -2.16
CA GLN A 53 -8.14 -2.18 -0.92
C GLN A 53 -8.21 -3.37 0.04
N LEU A 54 -7.64 -3.20 1.23
CA LEU A 54 -7.79 -4.13 2.34
C LEU A 54 -9.05 -3.75 3.12
N GLU A 55 -10.02 -4.66 3.15
CA GLU A 55 -11.31 -4.47 3.82
C GLU A 55 -11.44 -5.43 5.01
N GLY A 56 -12.34 -5.11 5.92
CA GLY A 56 -12.63 -5.92 7.10
C GLY A 56 -12.91 -5.07 8.33
N PRO A 57 -13.43 -5.68 9.40
CA PRO A 57 -13.85 -4.97 10.60
C PRO A 57 -12.66 -4.29 11.32
N ASN A 58 -12.98 -3.38 12.23
CA ASN A 58 -11.97 -2.80 13.11
C ASN A 58 -11.34 -3.86 13.99
N GLY A 59 -10.01 -3.80 14.13
CA GLY A 59 -9.26 -4.77 14.92
C GLY A 59 -8.88 -6.07 14.21
N VAL A 60 -9.32 -6.30 12.97
CA VAL A 60 -8.98 -7.53 12.20
C VAL A 60 -7.51 -7.61 11.75
N GLY A 61 -6.74 -6.53 11.96
CA GLY A 61 -5.30 -6.51 11.64
C GLY A 61 -4.92 -5.89 10.30
N LYS A 62 -5.76 -5.05 9.68
CA LYS A 62 -5.43 -4.33 8.44
C LYS A 62 -4.11 -3.54 8.53
N THR A 63 -3.95 -2.69 9.55
CA THR A 63 -2.70 -1.97 9.81
C THR A 63 -1.53 -2.93 10.08
N SER A 64 -1.77 -4.05 10.79
CA SER A 64 -0.74 -5.07 11.02
C SER A 64 -0.28 -5.70 9.71
N LEU A 65 -1.21 -6.01 8.80
CA LEU A 65 -0.91 -6.52 7.47
C LEU A 65 -0.12 -5.49 6.66
N LEU A 66 -0.55 -4.23 6.58
CA LEU A 66 0.19 -3.18 5.88
C LEU A 66 1.64 -3.07 6.41
N ARG A 67 1.85 -3.15 7.72
CA ARG A 67 3.18 -3.14 8.33
C ARG A 67 4.02 -4.38 7.99
N ILE A 68 3.41 -5.56 7.93
CA ILE A 68 4.06 -6.80 7.50
C ILE A 68 4.48 -6.68 6.03
N LEU A 69 3.59 -6.23 5.15
CA LEU A 69 3.88 -6.01 3.74
C LEU A 69 5.00 -4.97 3.57
N ALA A 70 4.98 -3.88 4.33
CA ALA A 70 6.03 -2.87 4.34
C ALA A 70 7.36 -3.35 4.97
N GLY A 71 7.43 -4.57 5.51
CA GLY A 71 8.63 -5.09 6.18
C GLY A 71 8.96 -4.40 7.51
N LEU A 72 7.98 -3.70 8.11
CA LEU A 72 8.09 -2.99 9.40
C LEU A 72 7.68 -3.85 10.60
N SER A 73 7.04 -4.98 10.33
CA SER A 73 6.64 -6.01 11.30
C SER A 73 6.89 -7.39 10.69
N ARG A 74 7.15 -8.40 11.52
CA ARG A 74 7.24 -9.80 11.07
C ARG A 74 5.87 -10.46 11.19
N ALA A 75 5.53 -11.30 10.22
CA ALA A 75 4.43 -12.24 10.37
C ALA A 75 4.87 -13.39 11.30
N GLU A 76 3.91 -14.02 11.97
CA GLU A 76 4.15 -15.23 12.76
C GLU A 76 4.49 -16.41 11.83
N GLN A 77 3.74 -16.53 10.74
CA GLN A 77 3.97 -17.51 9.69
C GLN A 77 3.86 -16.85 8.32
N GLY A 78 4.41 -17.53 7.32
CA GLY A 78 4.40 -17.07 5.94
C GLY A 78 5.49 -16.08 5.61
N GLN A 79 5.40 -15.53 4.41
CA GLN A 79 6.47 -14.72 3.82
C GLN A 79 5.93 -13.68 2.84
N VAL A 80 6.68 -12.58 2.73
CA VAL A 80 6.44 -11.52 1.75
C VAL A 80 7.57 -11.56 0.73
N LEU A 81 7.22 -11.62 -0.55
CA LEU A 81 8.15 -11.61 -1.66
C LEU A 81 7.97 -10.32 -2.46
N TRP A 82 9.08 -9.69 -2.81
CA TRP A 82 9.16 -8.61 -3.79
C TRP A 82 9.81 -9.16 -5.06
N ARG A 83 9.14 -9.07 -6.21
CA ARG A 83 9.64 -9.62 -7.49
C ARG A 83 10.20 -11.04 -7.34
N ARG A 84 9.44 -11.89 -6.64
CA ARG A 84 9.73 -13.32 -6.37
C ARG A 84 10.88 -13.63 -5.42
N GLN A 85 11.50 -12.63 -4.80
CA GLN A 85 12.52 -12.84 -3.77
C GLN A 85 12.03 -12.32 -2.41
N LEU A 86 12.38 -13.04 -1.34
CA LEU A 86 12.05 -12.65 0.04
C LEU A 86 12.51 -11.23 0.34
N ILE A 87 11.62 -10.39 0.88
CA ILE A 87 11.97 -8.99 1.21
C ILE A 87 13.15 -8.93 2.20
N GLN A 88 13.31 -9.94 3.07
CA GLN A 88 14.41 -10.03 4.02
C GLN A 88 15.78 -10.18 3.34
N HIS A 89 15.83 -10.73 2.13
CA HIS A 89 17.07 -10.96 1.38
C HIS A 89 17.43 -9.81 0.43
N GLN A 90 16.58 -8.77 0.33
CA GLN A 90 16.76 -7.62 -0.57
C GLN A 90 16.22 -6.33 0.03
N ARG A 91 16.42 -6.13 1.34
CA ARG A 91 15.75 -5.07 2.12
C ARG A 91 15.99 -3.68 1.54
N GLU A 92 17.23 -3.38 1.17
CA GLU A 92 17.60 -2.07 0.61
C GLU A 92 16.85 -1.79 -0.70
N ASN A 93 16.85 -2.75 -1.64
CA ASN A 93 16.11 -2.64 -2.90
C ASN A 93 14.60 -2.49 -2.65
N TYR A 94 14.06 -3.28 -1.71
CA TYR A 94 12.64 -3.23 -1.38
C TYR A 94 12.23 -1.89 -0.78
N TYR A 95 12.97 -1.37 0.20
CA TYR A 95 12.69 -0.07 0.81
C TYR A 95 12.91 1.09 -0.17
N ALA A 96 13.88 1.00 -1.09
CA ALA A 96 14.05 1.98 -2.16
C ALA A 96 12.88 1.96 -3.17
N SER A 97 12.10 0.88 -3.21
CA SER A 97 10.95 0.69 -4.11
C SER A 97 9.59 0.96 -3.45
N LEU A 98 9.58 1.35 -2.18
CA LEU A 98 8.38 1.41 -1.34
C LEU A 98 8.18 2.80 -0.73
N LEU A 99 6.98 3.35 -0.88
CA LEU A 99 6.48 4.45 -0.06
C LEU A 99 5.44 3.90 0.92
N TYR A 100 5.73 4.00 2.23
CA TYR A 100 4.78 3.66 3.29
C TYR A 100 4.29 4.92 4.00
N LEU A 101 2.98 5.14 4.01
CA LEU A 101 2.31 6.14 4.84
C LEU A 101 1.38 5.43 5.82
N GLY A 102 1.81 5.33 7.08
CA GLY A 102 1.05 4.66 8.13
C GLY A 102 -0.06 5.51 8.72
N HIS A 103 -0.71 4.97 9.75
CA HIS A 103 -1.71 5.69 10.55
C HIS A 103 -1.13 6.99 11.12
N GLN A 104 0.10 6.93 11.66
CA GLN A 104 0.86 8.14 12.01
C GLN A 104 1.60 8.67 10.77
N PRO A 105 1.51 9.98 10.47
CA PRO A 105 1.98 10.56 9.22
C PRO A 105 3.51 10.60 9.06
N GLY A 106 4.28 10.32 10.12
CA GLY A 106 5.76 10.29 10.05
C GLY A 106 6.38 11.67 9.78
N ILE A 107 5.71 12.73 10.19
CA ILE A 107 6.15 14.13 10.06
C ILE A 107 6.83 14.59 11.35
N LYS A 108 7.83 15.47 11.22
CA LYS A 108 8.50 16.14 12.34
C LYS A 108 7.77 17.44 12.63
N ALA A 109 7.16 17.53 13.81
CA ALA A 109 6.31 18.66 14.20
C ALA A 109 7.05 20.00 14.28
N LEU A 110 8.36 19.98 14.58
CA LEU A 110 9.19 21.19 14.66
C LEU A 110 9.62 21.72 13.29
N LEU A 111 9.46 20.93 12.23
CA LEU A 111 9.85 21.31 10.87
C LEU A 111 8.65 21.87 10.12
N THR A 112 8.90 22.69 9.11
CA THR A 112 7.91 23.17 8.16
C THR A 112 7.48 22.06 7.18
N PRO A 113 6.37 22.22 6.44
CA PRO A 113 6.04 21.34 5.33
C PRO A 113 7.17 21.16 4.32
N PHE A 114 7.84 22.25 3.92
CA PHE A 114 8.98 22.19 3.01
C PHE A 114 10.13 21.34 3.56
N GLU A 115 10.51 21.56 4.81
CA GLU A 115 11.58 20.80 5.46
C GLU A 115 11.22 19.32 5.62
N ASN A 116 9.96 19.02 5.94
CA ASN A 116 9.48 17.64 6.02
C ASN A 116 9.55 16.92 4.67
N LEU A 117 9.19 17.58 3.58
CA LEU A 117 9.26 16.99 2.24
C LEU A 117 10.70 16.87 1.75
N SER A 118 11.51 17.92 1.93
CA SER A 118 12.93 17.96 1.56
C SER A 118 13.73 16.86 2.25
N PHE A 119 13.38 16.49 3.49
CA PHE A 119 14.02 15.40 4.22
C PHE A 119 13.96 14.06 3.46
N TRP A 120 12.83 13.77 2.80
CA TRP A 120 12.64 12.53 2.03
C TRP A 120 13.03 12.67 0.56
N HIS A 121 12.95 13.89 0.02
CA HIS A 121 13.12 14.20 -1.39
C HIS A 121 14.17 15.31 -1.58
N ALA A 122 15.37 15.09 -1.03
CA ALA A 122 16.43 16.10 -1.00
C ALA A 122 16.92 16.59 -2.38
N GLN A 123 16.55 15.87 -3.44
CA GLN A 123 16.90 16.20 -4.83
C GLN A 123 15.81 17.03 -5.53
N CYS A 124 14.63 17.19 -4.93
CA CYS A 124 13.57 18.01 -5.52
C CYS A 124 13.86 19.50 -5.33
N SER A 125 13.58 20.26 -6.38
CA SER A 125 13.57 21.73 -6.37
C SER A 125 12.46 22.29 -5.49
N GLN A 126 12.59 23.55 -5.05
CA GLN A 126 11.53 24.23 -4.31
C GLN A 126 10.21 24.27 -5.10
N ASP A 127 10.26 24.44 -6.42
CA ASP A 127 9.06 24.47 -7.27
C ASP A 127 8.34 23.11 -7.27
N GLU A 128 9.08 21.99 -7.33
CA GLU A 128 8.48 20.65 -7.22
C GLU A 128 7.83 20.42 -5.84
N LEU A 129 8.50 20.86 -4.77
CA LEU A 129 7.96 20.77 -3.42
C LEU A 129 6.70 21.63 -3.25
N TRP A 130 6.72 22.84 -3.80
CA TRP A 130 5.57 23.75 -3.83
C TRP A 130 4.40 23.12 -4.56
N HIS A 131 4.62 22.61 -5.78
CA HIS A 131 3.60 21.92 -6.54
C HIS A 131 3.03 20.72 -5.80
N ALA A 132 3.85 19.95 -5.07
CA ALA A 132 3.34 18.86 -4.25
C ALA A 132 2.42 19.33 -3.11
N LEU A 133 2.72 20.49 -2.49
CA LEU A 133 1.87 21.09 -1.44
C LEU A 133 0.57 21.68 -2.00
N GLU A 134 0.59 22.26 -3.21
CA GLU A 134 -0.62 22.72 -3.90
C GLU A 134 -1.64 21.59 -4.10
N GLN A 135 -1.17 20.39 -4.42
CA GLN A 135 -2.02 19.24 -4.70
C GLN A 135 -2.79 18.74 -3.46
N VAL A 136 -2.32 19.10 -2.28
CA VAL A 136 -2.92 18.75 -0.99
C VAL A 136 -3.46 19.96 -0.23
N ASP A 137 -3.72 21.07 -0.93
CA ASP A 137 -4.36 22.27 -0.38
C ASP A 137 -3.64 22.81 0.87
N LEU A 138 -2.31 22.90 0.76
CA LEU A 138 -1.42 23.50 1.76
C LEU A 138 -0.78 24.85 1.40
N PRO A 139 -1.10 25.53 0.27
CA PRO A 139 -0.61 26.89 0.07
C PRO A 139 -0.96 27.84 1.24
N GLY A 140 -0.02 28.67 1.66
CA GLY A 140 -0.10 29.58 2.82
C GLY A 140 0.33 28.98 4.17
N PHE A 141 0.71 27.69 4.22
CA PHE A 141 1.15 27.00 5.45
C PHE A 141 2.57 26.45 5.37
N GLU A 142 3.29 26.71 4.28
CA GLU A 142 4.51 26.03 3.85
C GLU A 142 5.72 26.35 4.71
N GLU A 143 5.70 27.52 5.37
CA GLU A 143 6.76 28.01 6.26
C GLU A 143 6.37 27.93 7.75
N LEU A 144 5.14 27.51 8.05
CA LEU A 144 4.71 27.33 9.43
C LEU A 144 5.22 25.99 9.98
N PRO A 145 5.73 25.93 11.21
CA PRO A 145 6.03 24.66 11.86
C PRO A 145 4.79 23.75 11.86
N VAL A 146 4.98 22.49 11.49
CA VAL A 146 3.90 21.50 11.38
C VAL A 146 3.10 21.35 12.69
N ALA A 147 3.71 21.60 13.84
CA ALA A 147 3.05 21.63 15.16
C ALA A 147 1.89 22.63 15.26
N GLN A 148 1.89 23.69 14.44
CA GLN A 148 0.83 24.70 14.40
C GLN A 148 -0.31 24.32 13.45
N LEU A 149 -0.14 23.25 12.65
CA LEU A 149 -1.14 22.78 11.71
C LEU A 149 -2.15 21.86 12.40
N SER A 150 -3.40 21.89 11.94
CA SER A 150 -4.42 20.91 12.33
C SER A 150 -3.99 19.49 11.96
N ALA A 151 -4.53 18.49 12.66
CA ALA A 151 -4.22 17.08 12.37
C ALA A 151 -4.49 16.68 10.90
N GLY A 152 -5.51 17.27 10.26
CA GLY A 152 -5.79 17.08 8.84
C GLY A 152 -4.70 17.67 7.94
N GLN A 153 -4.26 18.91 8.20
CA GLN A 153 -3.16 19.54 7.46
C GLN A 153 -1.84 18.77 7.65
N GLN A 154 -1.54 18.36 8.88
CA GLN A 154 -0.40 17.50 9.20
C GLN A 154 -0.40 16.21 8.36
N ARG A 155 -1.57 15.58 8.21
CA ARG A 155 -1.72 14.40 7.38
C ARG A 155 -1.54 14.72 5.89
N ARG A 156 -2.04 15.86 5.42
CA ARG A 156 -1.84 16.34 4.04
C ARG A 156 -0.37 16.62 3.72
N VAL A 157 0.44 17.09 4.68
CA VAL A 157 1.90 17.23 4.51
C VAL A 157 2.53 15.87 4.18
N ALA A 158 2.13 14.79 4.87
CA ALA A 158 2.64 13.46 4.57
C ALA A 158 2.16 12.93 3.20
N LEU A 159 0.93 13.24 2.80
CA LEU A 159 0.36 12.83 1.52
C LEU A 159 0.98 13.55 0.33
N ALA A 160 1.49 14.78 0.49
CA ALA A 160 2.19 15.50 -0.59
C ALA A 160 3.36 14.68 -1.18
N ARG A 161 3.97 13.78 -0.39
CA ARG A 161 4.99 12.83 -0.85
C ARG A 161 4.54 11.96 -2.02
N LEU A 162 3.24 11.74 -2.22
CA LEU A 162 2.71 10.95 -3.34
C LEU A 162 2.91 11.63 -4.71
N TRP A 163 3.05 12.95 -4.73
CA TRP A 163 3.34 13.72 -5.96
C TRP A 163 4.84 13.79 -6.25
N LEU A 164 5.69 13.64 -5.23
CA LEU A 164 7.16 13.61 -5.36
C LEU A 164 7.71 12.19 -5.58
N SER A 165 6.94 11.18 -5.19
CA SER A 165 7.35 9.79 -5.22
C SER A 165 7.33 9.21 -6.64
N GLN A 166 8.42 8.55 -7.00
CA GLN A 166 8.57 7.77 -8.24
C GLN A 166 8.69 6.26 -7.99
N VAL A 167 8.55 5.83 -6.73
CA VAL A 167 8.75 4.43 -6.36
C VAL A 167 7.51 3.59 -6.73
N PRO A 168 7.67 2.35 -7.20
CA PRO A 168 6.59 1.58 -7.81
C PRO A 168 5.50 1.12 -6.83
N LEU A 169 5.81 0.91 -5.55
CA LEU A 169 4.83 0.38 -4.58
C LEU A 169 4.47 1.44 -3.52
N TRP A 170 3.19 1.76 -3.40
CA TRP A 170 2.65 2.59 -2.31
C TRP A 170 1.81 1.75 -1.36
N ILE A 171 2.08 1.84 -0.06
CA ILE A 171 1.31 1.18 1.01
C ILE A 171 0.78 2.26 1.96
N LEU A 172 -0.54 2.43 2.01
CA LEU A 172 -1.18 3.59 2.60
C LEU A 172 -2.25 3.18 3.63
N ASP A 173 -2.10 3.61 4.88
CA ASP A 173 -3.07 3.30 5.93
C ASP A 173 -4.05 4.46 6.12
N GLU A 174 -5.32 4.28 5.75
CA GLU A 174 -6.42 5.27 5.85
C GLU A 174 -6.14 6.62 5.16
N PRO A 175 -5.67 6.66 3.89
CA PRO A 175 -5.14 7.88 3.28
C PRO A 175 -6.18 8.99 3.10
N PHE A 176 -7.48 8.68 3.13
CA PHE A 176 -8.57 9.65 3.00
C PHE A 176 -9.04 10.30 4.31
N THR A 177 -8.49 9.88 5.45
CA THR A 177 -8.92 10.41 6.75
C THR A 177 -8.67 11.92 6.85
N ALA A 178 -9.71 12.67 7.29
CA ALA A 178 -9.68 14.12 7.45
C ALA A 178 -9.36 14.90 6.15
N ILE A 179 -9.80 14.35 5.01
CA ILE A 179 -9.79 15.00 3.69
C ILE A 179 -11.24 15.24 3.27
N ASP A 180 -11.49 16.37 2.61
CA ASP A 180 -12.79 16.68 2.02
C ASP A 180 -13.00 15.95 0.66
N GLN A 181 -14.18 16.13 0.07
CA GLN A 181 -14.54 15.46 -1.18
C GLN A 181 -13.57 15.81 -2.34
N SER A 182 -13.15 17.07 -2.44
CA SER A 182 -12.23 17.50 -3.50
C SER A 182 -10.85 16.86 -3.34
N GLY A 183 -10.33 16.80 -2.11
CA GLY A 183 -9.06 16.13 -1.85
C GLY A 183 -9.12 14.61 -2.08
N VAL A 184 -10.26 13.96 -1.79
CA VAL A 184 -10.47 12.54 -2.13
C VAL A 184 -10.37 12.33 -3.65
N GLU A 185 -11.00 13.19 -4.45
CA GLU A 185 -10.95 13.11 -5.92
C GLU A 185 -9.53 13.31 -6.47
N LYS A 186 -8.80 14.33 -5.98
CA LYS A 186 -7.39 14.56 -6.35
C LYS A 186 -6.50 13.37 -6.00
N LEU A 187 -6.67 12.82 -4.79
CA LEU A 187 -5.89 11.69 -4.31
C LEU A 187 -6.17 10.41 -5.10
N MET A 188 -7.45 10.17 -5.44
CA MET A 188 -7.85 9.06 -6.30
C MET A 188 -7.29 9.20 -7.72
N ALA A 189 -7.35 10.40 -8.31
CA ALA A 189 -6.74 10.67 -9.60
C ALA A 189 -5.23 10.41 -9.55
N ARG A 190 -4.57 10.77 -8.45
CA ARG A 190 -3.15 10.49 -8.25
C ARG A 190 -2.85 8.98 -8.19
N PHE A 191 -3.68 8.20 -7.50
CA PHE A 191 -3.53 6.72 -7.48
C PHE A 191 -3.70 6.11 -8.86
N VAL A 192 -4.71 6.53 -9.62
CA VAL A 192 -4.94 6.05 -10.99
C VAL A 192 -3.78 6.40 -11.91
N HIS A 193 -3.25 7.63 -11.82
CA HIS A 193 -2.08 8.02 -12.59
C HIS A 193 -0.86 7.15 -12.25
N HIS A 194 -0.61 6.91 -10.96
CA HIS A 194 0.48 6.04 -10.50
C HIS A 194 0.38 4.62 -11.08
N THR A 195 -0.82 4.04 -11.08
CA THR A 195 -1.00 2.68 -11.61
C THR A 195 -0.90 2.61 -13.13
N GLN A 196 -1.29 3.66 -13.85
CA GLN A 196 -1.07 3.78 -15.30
C GLN A 196 0.42 3.82 -15.68
N GLN A 197 1.29 4.29 -14.78
CA GLN A 197 2.75 4.28 -14.97
C GLN A 197 3.40 2.95 -14.53
N GLY A 198 2.61 1.90 -14.26
CA GLY A 198 3.10 0.60 -13.82
C GLY A 198 3.36 0.50 -12.31
N GLY A 199 2.91 1.49 -11.53
CA GLY A 199 2.90 1.43 -10.08
C GLY A 199 1.77 0.55 -9.53
N ALA A 200 1.80 0.29 -8.23
CA ALA A 200 0.73 -0.37 -7.49
C ALA A 200 0.46 0.37 -6.16
N VAL A 201 -0.80 0.37 -5.73
CA VAL A 201 -1.24 0.95 -4.46
C VAL A 201 -1.91 -0.14 -3.62
N ILE A 202 -1.50 -0.27 -2.36
CA ILE A 202 -2.20 -1.08 -1.35
C ILE A 202 -2.68 -0.12 -0.28
N LEU A 203 -3.97 -0.11 0.02
CA LEU A 203 -4.53 0.81 1.01
C LEU A 203 -5.59 0.20 1.91
N THR A 204 -5.82 0.86 3.04
CA THR A 204 -7.00 0.68 3.88
C THR A 204 -7.86 1.94 3.80
N THR A 205 -9.18 1.79 3.87
CA THR A 205 -10.10 2.93 3.98
C THR A 205 -11.44 2.47 4.51
N HIS A 206 -12.08 3.30 5.33
CA HIS A 206 -13.50 3.17 5.69
C HIS A 206 -14.45 3.91 4.74
N GLN A 207 -13.91 4.75 3.86
CA GLN A 207 -14.68 5.48 2.85
C GLN A 207 -14.87 4.61 1.60
N GLU A 208 -16.04 4.72 0.98
CA GLU A 208 -16.30 4.08 -0.31
C GLU A 208 -15.40 4.69 -1.39
N LEU A 209 -14.67 3.83 -2.10
CA LEU A 209 -13.88 4.26 -3.25
C LEU A 209 -14.79 4.50 -4.46
N PRO A 210 -14.54 5.54 -5.27
CA PRO A 210 -15.34 5.82 -6.45
C PRO A 210 -15.45 4.62 -7.39
N ALA A 211 -16.66 4.33 -7.89
CA ALA A 211 -16.90 3.20 -8.80
C ALA A 211 -16.16 3.30 -10.15
N SER A 212 -15.62 4.48 -10.48
CA SER A 212 -14.83 4.74 -11.69
C SER A 212 -13.46 4.04 -11.69
N VAL A 213 -13.01 3.50 -10.56
CA VAL A 213 -11.71 2.82 -10.44
C VAL A 213 -11.78 1.41 -11.02
N ARG A 214 -11.44 1.28 -12.30
CA ARG A 214 -11.51 0.00 -13.04
C ARG A 214 -10.57 -1.10 -12.52
N ASN A 215 -9.47 -0.71 -11.88
CA ASN A 215 -8.40 -1.63 -11.44
C ASN A 215 -8.44 -1.90 -9.93
N LEU A 216 -9.61 -1.68 -9.31
CA LEU A 216 -9.79 -1.89 -7.88
C LEU A 216 -9.94 -3.38 -7.57
N ARG A 217 -9.05 -3.91 -6.74
CA ARG A 217 -9.14 -5.25 -6.15
C ARG A 217 -9.38 -5.13 -4.66
N ARG A 218 -10.30 -5.93 -4.13
CA ARG A 218 -10.59 -5.98 -2.70
C ARG A 218 -10.05 -7.27 -2.11
N ILE A 219 -9.41 -7.14 -0.95
CA ILE A 219 -8.97 -8.27 -0.12
C ILE A 219 -9.64 -8.12 1.24
N SER A 220 -10.58 -9.01 1.51
CA SER A 220 -11.29 -9.02 2.79
C SER A 220 -10.48 -9.80 3.82
N LEU A 221 -10.18 -9.16 4.95
CA LEU A 221 -9.63 -9.81 6.12
C LEU A 221 -10.78 -10.27 7.02
N SER A 222 -10.75 -11.55 7.37
CA SER A 222 -11.56 -12.15 8.42
C SER A 222 -10.67 -12.45 9.64
N ALA A 223 -11.27 -12.46 10.82
CA ALA A 223 -10.56 -12.89 12.03
C ALA A 223 -10.05 -14.33 11.86
N GLY A 224 -8.88 -14.64 12.43
CA GLY A 224 -8.39 -16.01 12.48
C GLY A 224 -9.17 -16.84 13.50
N GLY A 225 -9.92 -17.85 13.03
CA GLY A 225 -10.69 -18.83 13.80
C GLY A 225 -12.21 -18.56 13.76
N ASP A 226 -13.08 -19.50 13.38
CA ASP A 226 -12.96 -20.95 13.14
C ASP A 226 -13.12 -21.34 11.65
#